data_AF-A0AAF0KZY6-F1
#
_entry.id   AF-A0AAF0KZY6-F1
#
_cell.length_a   1.000
_cell.length_b   1.000
_cell.length_c   1.000
_cell.angle_alpha   90.00
_cell.angle_beta   90.00
_cell.angle_gamma   90.00
#
_symmetry.space_group_name_H-M   'P 1'
#
loop_
_entity.id
_entity.type
_entity.pdbx_description
1 polymer ?
#
loop_
_entity_poly.entity_id
_entity_poly.type
_entity_poly.pdbx_seq_one_letter_code
_entity_poly.pdbx_strand_id
1 'polypeptide(L)'
;MSDLKHDYRGRFKGTPGIRIDGHALKRYHDGGTFRAECKCGEQSIAVLPSRARRHEWQRYHLQKLLRNRPSERSSARKVASDAQISLRQLDHWTRLGYLNAPTTGSGSPRYWSGDERFVAIEMGRLIRSGFTVEAAHTIARRHVEEPSPEDRYELDVGIEVRFTN
;
A
#
# COMPACT_ATOMS: atom_id res chain seq x y z
N MET A 1 1.84 -6.70 -49.75
CA MET A 1 3.10 -6.59 -48.97
C MET A 1 3.67 -5.21 -49.24
N SER A 2 3.24 -4.23 -48.43
CA SER A 2 3.58 -2.83 -48.59
C SER A 2 4.17 -2.34 -47.27
N ASP A 3 5.46 -2.00 -47.33
CA ASP A 3 6.27 -1.44 -46.25
C ASP A 3 5.76 -0.05 -45.88
N LEU A 4 5.29 0.11 -44.64
CA LEU A 4 5.04 1.41 -44.02
C LEU A 4 6.06 1.62 -42.90
N LYS A 5 7.22 2.16 -43.26
CA LYS A 5 8.14 2.79 -42.32
C LYS A 5 7.51 4.11 -41.86
N HIS A 6 6.98 4.14 -40.64
CA HIS A 6 6.64 5.39 -39.95
C HIS A 6 7.78 5.77 -39.01
N ASP A 7 8.54 6.77 -39.45
CA ASP A 7 9.58 7.47 -38.72
C ASP A 7 8.91 8.47 -37.77
N TYR A 8 8.79 8.12 -36.48
CA TYR A 8 8.28 9.02 -35.44
C TYR A 8 9.44 9.59 -34.61
N ARG A 9 10.23 10.49 -35.21
CA ARG A 9 11.12 11.41 -34.47
C ARG A 9 10.32 12.61 -33.96
N GLY A 10 9.51 12.36 -32.92
CA GLY A 10 8.81 13.38 -32.13
C GLY A 10 9.68 13.89 -30.97
N ARG A 11 10.33 15.03 -31.22
CA ARG A 11 11.23 15.79 -30.35
C ARG A 11 10.48 16.34 -29.11
N PHE A 12 10.53 15.68 -27.96
CA PHE A 12 10.20 16.31 -26.66
C PHE A 12 11.46 16.90 -26.03
N LYS A 13 11.68 18.18 -26.30
CA LYS A 13 12.60 19.03 -25.54
C LYS A 13 11.83 19.61 -24.34
N GLY A 14 12.34 19.33 -23.14
CA GLY A 14 12.25 20.26 -22.00
C GLY A 14 11.05 20.10 -21.06
N THR A 15 11.18 19.21 -20.07
CA THR A 15 10.83 19.58 -18.69
C THR A 15 12.00 19.21 -17.79
N PRO A 16 12.76 20.19 -17.27
CA PRO A 16 13.82 19.92 -16.31
C PRO A 16 13.22 19.68 -14.92
N GLY A 17 13.53 18.51 -14.34
CA GLY A 17 13.40 18.28 -12.90
C GLY A 17 12.05 17.76 -12.41
N ILE A 18 11.71 16.51 -12.71
CA ILE A 18 10.88 15.71 -11.79
C ILE A 18 11.74 15.49 -10.53
N ARG A 19 11.52 16.34 -9.54
CA ARG A 19 12.04 16.13 -8.19
C ARG A 19 11.44 14.84 -7.65
N ILE A 20 12.24 13.78 -7.63
CA ILE A 20 12.00 12.60 -6.82
C ILE A 20 12.21 13.01 -5.35
N ASP A 21 11.25 13.76 -4.82
CA ASP A 21 11.11 14.10 -3.41
C ASP A 21 9.91 13.30 -2.85
N GLY A 22 9.94 11.98 -2.76
CA GLY A 22 10.89 11.24 -1.95
C GLY A 22 10.55 11.35 -0.46
N HIS A 23 9.60 10.51 0.00
CA HIS A 23 9.61 9.69 1.24
C HIS A 23 10.49 10.08 2.44
N ALA A 24 10.62 11.37 2.70
CA ALA A 24 11.18 11.89 3.94
C ALA A 24 10.06 12.62 4.65
N LEU A 25 9.87 12.36 5.94
CA LEU A 25 9.30 13.38 6.82
C LEU A 25 10.05 14.67 6.51
N LYS A 26 9.34 15.68 5.99
CA LYS A 26 9.89 17.04 5.84
C LYS A 26 10.14 17.62 7.24
N ARG A 27 11.13 17.11 7.95
CA ARG A 27 11.86 17.89 8.94
C ARG A 27 13.10 18.41 8.23
N TYR A 28 12.89 19.51 7.52
CA TYR A 28 13.96 20.39 7.07
C TYR A 28 14.62 20.97 8.31
N HIS A 29 15.69 20.35 8.80
CA HIS A 29 16.65 21.02 9.67
C HIS A 29 18.06 20.53 9.38
N ASP A 30 18.94 21.50 9.29
CA ASP A 30 20.28 21.45 8.79
C ASP A 30 21.21 20.65 9.72
N GLY A 31 22.17 19.92 9.14
CA GLY A 31 23.39 19.49 9.85
C GLY A 31 23.38 18.20 10.69
N GLY A 32 22.25 17.50 10.87
CA GLY A 32 22.20 16.31 11.74
C GLY A 32 22.65 14.99 11.10
N THR A 33 23.37 14.17 11.87
CA THR A 33 23.62 12.75 11.61
C THR A 33 22.34 11.93 11.80
N PHE A 34 21.47 11.90 10.79
CA PHE A 34 20.17 11.24 10.91
C PHE A 34 20.23 9.74 10.58
N ARG A 35 19.59 8.94 11.45
CA ARG A 35 19.15 7.58 11.10
C ARG A 35 17.98 7.70 10.10
N ALA A 36 17.85 6.74 9.19
CA ALA A 36 16.63 6.60 8.42
C ALA A 36 15.54 6.01 9.31
N GLU A 37 14.31 6.44 9.11
CA GLU A 37 13.13 5.88 9.76
C GLU A 37 12.18 5.35 8.68
N CYS A 38 11.63 4.16 8.90
CA CYS A 38 10.61 3.58 8.06
C CYS A 38 9.21 3.90 8.62
N LYS A 39 8.17 3.87 7.79
CA LYS A 39 6.78 4.07 8.23
C LYS A 39 6.30 3.05 9.28
N CYS A 40 6.98 1.91 9.42
CA CYS A 40 6.72 0.94 10.49
C CYS A 40 7.30 1.34 11.86
N GLY A 41 8.01 2.47 11.96
CA GLY A 41 8.70 2.95 13.16
C GLY A 41 10.13 2.42 13.34
N GLU A 42 10.58 1.48 12.49
CA GLU A 42 11.95 0.96 12.55
C GLU A 42 12.96 2.02 12.11
N GLN A 43 14.09 2.09 12.80
CA GLN A 43 15.19 3.01 12.49
C GLN A 43 16.43 2.26 11.97
N SER A 44 17.18 2.90 11.08
CA SER A 44 18.46 2.34 10.64
C SER A 44 19.43 2.25 11.82
N ILE A 45 20.14 1.11 11.89
CA ILE A 45 21.13 0.85 12.95
C ILE A 45 22.27 1.87 12.89
N ALA A 46 22.69 2.22 11.67
CA ALA A 46 23.71 3.23 11.43
C ALA A 46 23.10 4.58 11.06
N VAL A 47 23.83 5.64 11.34
CA VAL A 47 23.58 6.97 10.77
C VAL A 47 23.85 6.90 9.27
N LEU A 48 22.92 7.44 8.48
CA LEU A 48 23.02 7.45 7.03
C LEU A 48 23.13 8.92 6.58
N PRO A 49 24.35 9.43 6.32
CA PRO A 49 24.57 10.87 6.18
C PRO A 49 23.91 11.44 4.92
N SER A 50 23.87 10.66 3.83
CA SER A 50 23.26 11.09 2.59
C SER A 50 21.79 10.69 2.48
N ARG A 51 21.02 11.54 1.81
CA ARG A 51 19.63 11.26 1.47
C ARG A 51 19.47 9.98 0.65
N ALA A 52 20.37 9.74 -0.30
CA ALA A 52 20.34 8.56 -1.16
C ALA A 52 20.45 7.26 -0.34
N ARG A 53 21.37 7.21 0.64
CA ARG A 53 21.54 6.06 1.54
C ARG A 53 20.32 5.84 2.42
N ARG A 54 19.68 6.91 2.92
CA ARG A 54 18.42 6.80 3.69
C ARG A 54 17.29 6.20 2.86
N HIS A 55 17.11 6.67 1.63
CA HIS A 55 16.14 6.10 0.69
C HIS A 55 16.43 4.63 0.35
N GLU A 56 17.69 4.28 0.10
CA GLU A 56 18.10 2.91 -0.19
C GLU A 56 17.79 1.97 0.99
N TRP A 57 18.11 2.40 2.22
CA TRP A 57 17.76 1.64 3.42
C TRP A 57 16.25 1.48 3.57
N GLN A 58 15.46 2.54 3.37
CA GLN A 58 14.00 2.47 3.44
C GLN A 58 13.42 1.48 2.42
N ARG A 59 13.91 1.50 1.17
CA ARG A 59 13.50 0.53 0.13
C ARG A 59 13.88 -0.90 0.52
N TYR A 60 15.11 -1.11 0.96
CA TYR A 60 15.58 -2.43 1.40
C TYR A 60 14.75 -2.94 2.58
N HIS A 61 14.49 -2.09 3.58
CA HIS A 61 13.71 -2.44 4.75
C HIS A 61 12.26 -2.77 4.37
N LEU A 62 11.63 -1.96 3.52
CA LEU A 62 10.30 -2.25 2.99
C LEU A 62 10.28 -3.58 2.24
N GLN A 63 11.26 -3.82 1.36
CA GLN A 63 11.36 -5.07 0.61
C GLN A 63 11.59 -6.26 1.54
N LYS A 64 12.36 -6.09 2.63
CA LYS A 64 12.55 -7.11 3.66
C LYS A 64 11.26 -7.37 4.43
N LEU A 65 10.50 -6.33 4.79
CA LEU A 65 9.19 -6.48 5.43
C LEU A 65 8.18 -7.17 4.51
N LEU A 66 8.21 -6.89 3.21
CA LEU A 66 7.36 -7.56 2.23
C LEU A 66 7.77 -9.03 2.03
N ARG A 67 9.08 -9.32 1.98
CA ARG A 67 9.60 -10.71 1.88
C ARG A 67 9.36 -11.52 3.16
N ASN A 68 9.46 -10.86 4.31
CA ASN A 68 9.22 -11.45 5.62
C ASN A 68 7.80 -11.19 6.12
N ARG A 69 6.86 -10.73 5.26
CA ARG A 69 5.44 -10.68 5.64
C ARG A 69 5.13 -12.10 6.07
N PRO A 70 4.84 -12.35 7.35
CA PRO A 70 4.59 -13.70 7.76
C PRO A 70 3.46 -14.19 6.89
N SER A 71 3.61 -15.38 6.31
CA SER A 71 2.52 -16.12 5.66
C SER A 71 1.43 -16.51 6.67
N GLU A 72 1.35 -15.79 7.80
CA GLU A 72 0.42 -15.91 8.90
C GLU A 72 -0.98 -15.66 8.39
N ARG A 73 -1.51 -16.78 7.92
CA ARG A 73 -2.91 -17.13 7.88
C ARG A 73 -3.60 -16.63 9.14
N SER A 74 -4.36 -15.55 8.99
CA SER A 74 -5.11 -14.96 10.09
C SER A 74 -6.51 -15.56 10.13
N SER A 75 -6.95 -16.00 11.30
CA SER A 75 -8.31 -16.54 11.48
C SER A 75 -9.37 -15.46 11.26
N ALA A 76 -10.60 -15.87 10.91
CA ALA A 76 -11.73 -14.95 10.72
C ALA A 76 -11.90 -13.97 11.89
N ARG A 77 -11.77 -14.47 13.13
CA ARG A 77 -11.92 -13.68 14.35
C ARG A 77 -10.85 -12.61 14.48
N LYS A 78 -9.59 -12.94 14.16
CA LYS A 78 -8.48 -12.00 14.17
C LYS A 78 -8.67 -10.92 13.12
N VAL A 79 -9.01 -11.30 11.88
CA VAL A 79 -9.24 -10.34 10.78
C VAL A 79 -10.38 -9.38 11.12
N ALA A 80 -11.52 -9.89 11.58
CA ALA A 80 -12.66 -9.07 11.97
C ALA A 80 -12.34 -8.11 13.13
N SER A 81 -11.61 -8.61 14.15
CA SER A 81 -11.16 -7.80 15.28
C SER A 81 -10.23 -6.66 14.84
N ASP A 82 -9.21 -6.98 14.05
CA ASP A 82 -8.20 -6.01 13.62
C ASP A 82 -8.82 -4.94 12.68
N ALA A 83 -9.77 -5.33 11.83
CA ALA A 83 -10.50 -4.41 10.97
C ALA A 83 -11.61 -3.62 11.70
N GLN A 84 -11.90 -3.97 12.96
CA GLN A 84 -13.03 -3.44 13.74
C GLN A 84 -14.37 -3.58 12.99
N ILE A 85 -14.64 -4.78 12.48
CA ILE A 85 -15.89 -5.15 11.79
C ILE A 85 -16.49 -6.40 12.42
N SER A 86 -17.78 -6.63 12.19
CA SER A 86 -18.42 -7.88 12.60
C SER A 86 -18.01 -9.05 11.71
N LEU A 87 -18.04 -10.27 12.25
CA LEU A 87 -17.84 -11.50 11.47
C LEU A 87 -18.83 -11.62 10.30
N ARG A 88 -20.06 -11.10 10.46
CA ARG A 88 -21.06 -11.07 9.39
C ARG A 88 -20.66 -10.14 8.25
N GLN A 89 -20.10 -8.97 8.55
CA GLN A 89 -19.56 -8.07 7.53
C GLN A 89 -18.37 -8.70 6.80
N LEU A 90 -17.46 -9.35 7.53
CA LEU A 90 -16.33 -10.06 6.92
C LEU A 90 -16.79 -11.17 5.97
N ASP A 91 -17.75 -12.00 6.38
CA ASP A 91 -18.31 -13.05 5.52
C ASP A 91 -19.07 -12.45 4.32
N HIS A 92 -19.82 -11.37 4.52
CA HIS A 92 -20.50 -10.65 3.45
C HIS A 92 -19.52 -10.13 2.39
N TRP A 93 -18.44 -9.44 2.80
CA TRP A 93 -17.40 -8.95 1.88
C TRP A 93 -16.68 -10.07 1.14
N THR A 94 -16.47 -11.20 1.83
CA THR A 94 -15.88 -12.40 1.21
C THR A 94 -16.80 -12.96 0.12
N ARG A 95 -18.12 -13.08 0.39
CA ARG A 95 -19.10 -13.59 -0.59
C ARG A 95 -19.28 -12.67 -1.80
N LEU A 96 -19.13 -11.36 -1.60
CA LEU A 96 -19.16 -10.38 -2.69
C LEU A 96 -17.86 -10.34 -3.50
N GLY A 97 -16.82 -11.06 -3.07
CA GLY A 97 -15.52 -11.09 -3.78
C GLY A 97 -14.61 -9.90 -3.47
N TYR A 98 -14.94 -9.08 -2.47
CA TYR A 98 -14.04 -7.99 -2.03
C TYR A 98 -12.83 -8.51 -1.25
N LEU A 99 -12.98 -9.66 -0.59
CA LEU A 99 -11.91 -10.35 0.12
C LEU A 99 -11.76 -11.78 -0.38
N ASN A 100 -10.54 -12.19 -0.67
CA ASN A 100 -10.22 -13.54 -1.11
C ASN A 100 -9.94 -14.41 0.13
N ALA A 101 -10.97 -15.12 0.60
CA ALA A 101 -10.75 -16.22 1.53
C ALA A 101 -10.38 -17.49 0.74
N PRO A 102 -9.47 -18.33 1.24
CA PRO A 102 -9.25 -19.64 0.65
C PRO A 102 -10.53 -20.45 0.73
N THR A 103 -10.95 -21.02 -0.40
CA THR A 103 -12.08 -21.94 -0.50
C THR A 103 -11.86 -23.11 0.42
N THR A 104 -12.60 -23.13 1.52
CA THR A 104 -12.70 -24.26 2.45
C THR A 104 -14.18 -24.57 2.61
N GLY A 105 -14.52 -25.87 2.66
CA GLY A 105 -15.90 -26.34 2.77
C GLY A 105 -16.61 -25.80 4.01
N SER A 106 -17.94 -26.00 4.05
CA SER A 106 -18.74 -25.66 5.21
C SER A 106 -18.20 -26.35 6.48
N GLY A 107 -18.06 -25.60 7.57
CA GLY A 107 -17.59 -26.12 8.87
C GLY A 107 -16.07 -26.04 9.10
N SER A 108 -15.25 -25.79 8.07
CA SER A 108 -13.81 -25.63 8.24
C SER A 108 -13.44 -24.18 8.60
N PRO A 109 -12.50 -23.97 9.55
CA PRO A 109 -11.97 -22.64 9.82
C PRO A 109 -11.33 -22.02 8.56
N ARG A 110 -11.74 -20.79 8.24
CA ARG A 110 -11.15 -20.00 7.16
C ARG A 110 -9.97 -19.19 7.68
N TYR A 111 -8.95 -19.05 6.84
CA TYR A 111 -7.76 -18.27 7.15
C TYR A 111 -7.40 -17.33 6.00
N TRP A 112 -7.24 -16.04 6.28
CA TRP A 112 -6.90 -15.05 5.27
C TRP A 112 -5.39 -14.86 5.21
N SER A 113 -4.85 -14.58 4.02
CA SER A 113 -3.45 -14.16 3.90
C SER A 113 -3.21 -12.85 4.65
N GLY A 114 -1.94 -12.55 4.91
CA GLY A 114 -1.56 -11.26 5.51
C GLY A 114 -2.09 -10.08 4.69
N ASP A 115 -1.99 -10.14 3.37
CA ASP A 115 -2.44 -9.08 2.47
C ASP A 115 -3.96 -8.87 2.55
N GLU A 116 -4.74 -9.95 2.52
CA GLU A 116 -6.20 -9.88 2.66
C GLU A 116 -6.64 -9.33 4.02
N ARG A 117 -5.89 -9.65 5.09
CA ARG A 117 -6.10 -9.02 6.40
C ARG A 117 -5.86 -7.51 6.33
N PHE A 118 -4.80 -7.04 5.67
CA PHE A 118 -4.54 -5.61 5.51
C PHE A 118 -5.62 -4.91 4.66
N VAL A 119 -6.08 -5.54 3.58
CA VAL A 119 -7.20 -5.02 2.76
C VAL A 119 -8.45 -4.87 3.63
N ALA A 120 -8.78 -5.87 4.45
CA ALA A 120 -9.94 -5.79 5.36
C ALA A 120 -9.81 -4.65 6.40
N ILE A 121 -8.61 -4.45 6.95
CA ILE A 121 -8.33 -3.35 7.90
C ILE A 121 -8.55 -1.99 7.23
N GLU A 122 -8.01 -1.79 6.03
CA GLU A 122 -8.15 -0.55 5.28
C GLU A 122 -9.60 -0.30 4.87
N MET A 123 -10.31 -1.32 4.39
CA MET A 123 -11.74 -1.22 4.11
C MET A 123 -12.53 -0.79 5.34
N GLY A 124 -12.27 -1.40 6.50
CA GLY A 124 -12.90 -1.03 7.76
C GLY A 124 -12.67 0.44 8.12
N ARG A 125 -11.44 0.92 7.97
CA ARG A 125 -11.08 2.32 8.19
C ARG A 125 -11.84 3.26 7.25
N LEU A 126 -11.81 2.99 5.95
CA LEU A 126 -12.45 3.83 4.93
C LEU A 126 -13.97 3.90 5.10
N ILE A 127 -14.62 2.77 5.41
CA ILE A 127 -16.08 2.73 5.63
C ILE A 127 -16.47 3.55 6.86
N ARG A 128 -15.67 3.50 7.95
CA ARG A 128 -15.90 4.37 9.13
C ARG A 128 -15.74 5.85 8.80
N SER A 129 -14.96 6.19 7.78
CA SER A 129 -14.83 7.55 7.24
C SER A 129 -15.94 7.93 6.24
N GLY A 130 -16.93 7.06 6.00
CA GLY A 130 -18.08 7.35 5.15
C GLY A 130 -17.97 6.86 3.70
N PHE A 131 -16.91 6.12 3.34
CA PHE A 131 -16.81 5.52 2.01
C PHE A 131 -17.79 4.36 1.84
N THR A 132 -18.26 4.16 0.60
CA THR A 132 -19.01 2.94 0.24
C THR A 132 -18.09 1.71 0.27
N VAL A 133 -18.66 0.52 0.43
CA VAL A 133 -17.88 -0.73 0.50
C VAL A 133 -17.07 -0.95 -0.78
N GLU A 134 -17.64 -0.66 -1.94
CA GLU A 134 -16.98 -0.80 -3.24
C GLU A 134 -15.80 0.17 -3.38
N ALA A 135 -15.99 1.45 -3.07
CA ALA A 135 -14.91 2.43 -3.11
C ALA A 135 -13.79 2.06 -2.11
N ALA A 136 -14.18 1.64 -0.90
CA ALA A 136 -13.25 1.20 0.13
C ALA A 136 -12.43 -0.01 -0.34
N HIS A 137 -13.04 -0.99 -1.00
CA HIS A 137 -12.35 -2.14 -1.58
C HIS A 137 -11.32 -1.72 -2.63
N THR A 138 -11.72 -0.93 -3.62
CA THR A 138 -10.82 -0.48 -4.70
C THR A 138 -9.60 0.27 -4.16
N ILE A 139 -9.83 1.19 -3.22
CA ILE A 139 -8.76 1.96 -2.57
C ILE A 139 -7.86 1.05 -1.75
N ALA A 140 -8.44 0.16 -0.92
CA ALA A 140 -7.69 -0.73 -0.05
C ALA A 140 -6.80 -1.70 -0.84
N ARG A 141 -7.30 -2.25 -1.96
CA ARG A 141 -6.54 -3.10 -2.88
C ARG A 141 -5.34 -2.38 -3.46
N ARG A 142 -5.56 -1.21 -4.08
CA ARG A 142 -4.46 -0.39 -4.61
C ARG A 142 -3.43 -0.09 -3.51
N HIS A 143 -3.87 0.27 -2.31
CA HIS A 143 -2.95 0.58 -1.21
C HIS A 143 -2.11 -0.62 -0.77
N VAL A 144 -2.68 -1.82 -0.71
CA VAL A 144 -1.98 -3.01 -0.21
C VAL A 144 -1.14 -3.71 -1.28
N GLU A 145 -1.64 -3.77 -2.51
CA GLU A 145 -1.04 -4.50 -3.64
C GLU A 145 -0.10 -3.61 -4.46
N GLU A 146 -0.44 -2.34 -4.63
CA GLU A 146 0.32 -1.33 -5.39
C GLU A 146 0.68 -0.14 -4.49
N PRO A 147 1.50 -0.34 -3.44
CA PRO A 147 1.80 0.73 -2.50
C PRO A 147 2.45 1.92 -3.22
N SER A 148 1.68 3.01 -3.34
CA SER A 148 2.15 4.25 -3.93
C SER A 148 3.19 4.90 -3.01
N PRO A 149 4.30 5.38 -3.56
CA PRO A 149 5.31 6.06 -2.77
C PRO A 149 4.76 7.31 -2.05
N GLU A 150 3.78 7.98 -2.64
CA GLU A 150 3.26 9.24 -2.11
C GLU A 150 2.03 9.05 -1.20
N ASP A 151 1.57 7.81 -1.02
CA ASP A 151 0.25 7.46 -0.45
C ASP A 151 -0.91 8.23 -1.08
N ARG A 152 -0.75 8.63 -2.35
CA ARG A 152 -1.74 9.33 -3.16
C ARG A 152 -2.31 8.38 -4.19
N TYR A 153 -3.63 8.34 -4.25
CA TYR A 153 -4.38 7.51 -5.18
C TYR A 153 -5.46 8.37 -5.83
N GLU A 154 -5.45 8.43 -7.15
CA GLU A 154 -6.51 9.07 -7.93
C GLU A 154 -7.61 8.03 -8.16
N LEU A 155 -8.81 8.34 -7.71
CA LEU A 155 -9.99 7.54 -8.01
C LEU A 155 -10.54 7.91 -9.38
N ASP A 156 -11.19 6.96 -10.05
CA ASP A 156 -11.74 7.14 -11.41
C ASP A 156 -12.80 8.27 -11.50
N VAL A 157 -13.26 8.77 -10.35
CA VAL A 157 -14.15 9.93 -10.20
C VAL A 157 -13.41 11.28 -10.05
N GLY A 158 -12.09 11.32 -10.28
CA GLY A 158 -11.27 12.54 -10.17
C GLY A 158 -11.00 13.00 -8.73
N ILE A 159 -11.11 12.11 -7.76
CA ILE A 159 -10.83 12.39 -6.34
C ILE A 159 -9.44 11.89 -5.98
N GLU A 160 -8.59 12.77 -5.46
CA GLU A 160 -7.29 12.42 -4.88
C GLU A 160 -7.48 12.00 -3.41
N VAL A 161 -7.20 10.74 -3.11
CA VAL A 161 -7.15 10.23 -1.73
C VAL A 161 -5.71 10.23 -1.27
N ARG A 162 -5.44 10.93 -0.17
CA ARG A 162 -4.15 10.93 0.50
C ARG A 162 -4.28 10.26 1.86
N PHE A 163 -3.52 9.19 2.08
CA PHE A 163 -3.45 8.60 3.41
C PHE A 163 -2.48 9.39 4.29
N THR A 164 -2.98 9.88 5.42
CA THR A 164 -2.16 10.43 6.49
C THR A 164 -2.10 9.40 7.61
N ASN A 165 -0.91 8.87 7.88
CA ASN A 165 -0.64 8.09 9.10
C ASN A 165 -0.49 9.00 10.31
#